data_AF-A0A7S9QCD2-F1
#
_entry.id   AF-A0A7S9QCD2-F1
#
_cell.length_a   1.000
_cell.length_b   1.000
_cell.length_c   1.000
_cell.angle_alpha   90.00
_cell.angle_beta   90.00
_cell.angle_gamma   90.00
#
_symmetry.space_group_name_H-M   'P 1'
#
loop_
_entity.id
_entity.type
_entity.pdbx_description
1 polymer ?
#
loop_
_entity_poly.entity_id
_entity_poly.type
_entity_poly.pdbx_seq_one_letter_code
_entity_poly.pdbx_strand_id
1 'polypeptide(L)'
;MMLPNDFSSLVRISLAWQRMNAAAAQTIVSRMGLLARGTLSPAEAMSMWVEKPVAFTRGWQGAAMAFAHGRGVSAIIEAGLAPVAARAGSNARRLNRPRRR
;
A
#
# COMPACT_ATOMS: atom_id res chain seq x y z
N MET A 1 -9.61 18.45 22.50
CA MET A 1 -9.50 19.65 21.65
C MET A 1 -8.62 19.28 20.47
N MET A 2 -9.18 19.05 19.27
CA MET A 2 -8.38 18.77 18.06
C MET A 2 -7.62 20.03 17.68
N LEU A 3 -6.32 19.91 17.42
CA LEU A 3 -5.54 21.04 16.94
C LEU A 3 -5.90 21.30 15.46
N PRO A 4 -5.91 22.56 14.99
CA PRO A 4 -6.31 22.90 13.62
C PRO A 4 -5.53 22.17 12.50
N ASN A 5 -4.36 21.60 12.80
CA ASN A 5 -3.57 20.75 11.89
C ASN A 5 -4.10 19.30 11.73
N ASP A 6 -4.98 18.83 12.61
CA ASP A 6 -5.48 17.44 12.58
C ASP A 6 -6.49 17.22 11.46
N PHE A 7 -7.37 18.19 11.18
CA PHE A 7 -8.40 18.02 10.14
C PHE A 7 -7.79 17.87 8.74
N SER A 8 -6.83 18.73 8.39
CA SER A 8 -6.08 18.63 7.13
C SER A 8 -5.31 17.30 7.03
N SER A 9 -4.72 16.86 8.14
CA SER A 9 -4.01 15.58 8.21
C SER A 9 -4.95 14.39 8.02
N LEU A 10 -6.14 14.42 8.60
CA LEU A 10 -7.17 13.38 8.42
C LEU A 10 -7.70 13.34 7.00
N VAL A 11 -7.93 14.49 6.36
CA VAL A 11 -8.33 14.55 4.95
C VAL A 11 -7.24 13.94 4.06
N ARG A 12 -5.96 14.28 4.30
CA ARG A 12 -4.82 13.69 3.58
C ARG A 12 -4.75 12.18 3.77
N ILE A 13 -4.86 11.69 5.00
CA ILE A 13 -4.84 10.26 5.33
C ILE A 13 -6.02 9.54 4.66
N SER A 14 -7.22 10.12 4.70
CA SER A 14 -8.41 9.57 4.07
C SER A 14 -8.24 9.45 2.54
N LEU A 15 -7.74 10.50 1.88
CA LEU A 15 -7.45 10.47 0.44
C LEU A 15 -6.37 9.43 0.09
N ALA A 16 -5.32 9.32 0.91
CA ALA A 16 -4.28 8.32 0.75
C ALA A 16 -4.85 6.90 0.90
N TRP A 17 -5.74 6.70 1.87
CA TRP A 17 -6.45 5.44 2.12
C TRP A 17 -7.32 5.04 0.91
N GLN A 18 -8.11 5.98 0.37
CA GLN A 18 -8.93 5.72 -0.82
C GLN A 18 -8.08 5.36 -2.03
N ARG A 19 -6.99 6.10 -2.30
CA ARG A 19 -6.05 5.79 -3.39
C ARG A 19 -5.41 4.41 -3.23
N MET A 20 -5.01 4.06 -2.01
CA MET A 20 -4.46 2.75 -1.68
C MET A 20 -5.47 1.63 -1.97
N ASN A 21 -6.73 1.78 -1.53
CA ASN A 21 -7.78 0.78 -1.77
C ASN A 21 -8.11 0.63 -3.25
N ALA A 22 -8.17 1.73 -4.01
CA ALA A 22 -8.36 1.66 -5.45
C ALA A 22 -7.22 0.89 -6.14
N ALA A 23 -5.96 1.14 -5.76
CA ALA A 23 -4.81 0.40 -6.30
C ALA A 23 -4.79 -1.07 -5.87
N ALA A 24 -5.22 -1.38 -4.65
CA ALA A 24 -5.38 -2.75 -4.17
C ALA A 24 -6.47 -3.49 -4.96
N ALA A 25 -7.62 -2.87 -5.18
CA ALA A 25 -8.71 -3.41 -5.99
C ALA A 25 -8.25 -3.69 -7.43
N GLN A 26 -7.55 -2.76 -8.06
CA GLN A 26 -6.96 -2.97 -9.39
C GLN A 26 -6.02 -4.17 -9.40
N THR A 27 -5.14 -4.29 -8.41
CA THR A 27 -4.21 -5.43 -8.28
C THR A 27 -4.96 -6.76 -8.19
N ILE A 28 -6.02 -6.82 -7.38
CA ILE A 28 -6.85 -8.02 -7.21
C ILE A 28 -7.51 -8.39 -8.55
N VAL A 29 -8.18 -7.43 -9.20
CA VAL A 29 -8.85 -7.66 -10.49
C VAL A 29 -7.87 -8.13 -11.55
N SER A 30 -6.70 -7.50 -11.68
CA SER A 30 -5.67 -7.91 -12.64
C SER A 30 -5.17 -9.33 -12.39
N ARG A 31 -4.94 -9.70 -11.11
CA ARG A 31 -4.50 -11.06 -10.72
C ARG A 31 -5.59 -12.10 -10.95
N MET A 32 -6.85 -11.78 -10.67
CA MET A 32 -7.98 -12.63 -11.03
C MET A 32 -8.03 -12.89 -12.53
N GLY A 33 -7.80 -11.86 -13.36
CA GLY A 33 -7.70 -12.03 -14.81
C GLY A 33 -6.52 -12.93 -15.25
N LEU A 34 -5.36 -12.83 -14.60
CA LEU A 34 -4.22 -13.71 -14.87
C LEU A 34 -4.51 -15.16 -14.50
N LEU A 35 -5.13 -15.39 -13.33
CA LEU A 35 -5.57 -16.70 -12.87
C LEU A 35 -6.60 -17.32 -13.81
N ALA A 36 -7.65 -16.57 -14.17
CA ALA A 36 -8.71 -17.03 -15.06
C ALA A 36 -8.18 -17.45 -16.45
N ARG A 37 -7.11 -16.80 -16.93
CA ARG A 37 -6.44 -17.14 -18.19
C ARG A 37 -5.36 -18.22 -18.06
N GLY A 38 -5.04 -18.68 -16.84
CA GLY A 38 -3.90 -19.58 -16.61
C GLY A 38 -2.54 -18.96 -16.92
N THR A 39 -2.42 -17.62 -16.86
CA THR A 39 -1.21 -16.86 -17.24
C THR A 39 -0.47 -16.25 -16.05
N LEU A 40 -0.84 -16.65 -14.83
CA LEU A 40 -0.14 -16.24 -13.61
C LEU A 40 1.23 -16.93 -13.55
N SER A 41 2.31 -16.15 -13.56
CA SER A 41 3.65 -16.73 -13.45
C SER A 41 3.94 -17.21 -12.02
N PRO A 42 4.82 -18.21 -11.84
CA PRO A 42 5.26 -18.66 -10.51
C PRO A 42 5.84 -17.51 -9.66
N ALA A 43 6.61 -16.62 -10.29
CA ALA A 43 7.15 -15.43 -9.62
C ALA A 43 6.04 -14.48 -9.12
N GLU A 44 4.95 -14.33 -9.87
CA GLU A 44 3.81 -13.52 -9.43
C GLU A 44 3.09 -14.19 -8.25
N ALA A 45 2.86 -15.50 -8.32
CA ALA A 45 2.26 -16.25 -7.22
C ALA A 45 3.10 -16.13 -5.94
N MET A 46 4.43 -16.27 -6.03
CA MET A 46 5.32 -16.08 -4.89
C MET A 46 5.26 -14.65 -4.34
N SER A 47 5.20 -13.64 -5.23
CA SER A 47 5.08 -12.25 -4.81
C SER A 47 3.83 -12.01 -3.95
N MET A 48 2.70 -12.66 -4.27
CA MET A 48 1.45 -12.53 -3.51
C MET A 48 1.58 -13.00 -2.06
N TRP A 49 2.39 -14.02 -1.80
CA TRP A 49 2.63 -14.56 -0.46
C TRP A 49 3.51 -13.64 0.39
N VAL A 50 4.57 -13.08 -0.19
CA VAL A 50 5.56 -12.28 0.55
C VAL A 50 5.17 -10.81 0.70
N GLU A 51 4.26 -10.32 -0.14
CA GLU A 51 3.87 -8.91 -0.19
C GLU A 51 3.33 -8.35 1.13
N LYS A 52 2.39 -9.07 1.77
CA LYS A 52 1.71 -8.58 2.97
C LYS A 52 2.64 -8.58 4.19
N PRO A 53 3.40 -9.65 4.50
CA PRO A 53 4.36 -9.62 5.60
C PRO A 53 5.45 -8.55 5.43
N VAL A 54 5.97 -8.36 4.22
CA VAL A 54 7.00 -7.34 3.95
C VAL A 54 6.45 -5.92 4.10
N ALA A 55 5.23 -5.65 3.61
CA ALA A 55 4.61 -4.34 3.78
C ALA A 55 4.31 -4.04 5.26
N PHE A 56 3.83 -5.05 6.01
CA PHE A 56 3.54 -4.94 7.44
C PHE A 56 4.79 -4.64 8.26
N THR A 57 5.86 -5.43 8.10
CA THR A 57 7.12 -5.25 8.85
C THR A 57 7.75 -3.89 8.59
N ARG A 58 7.79 -3.43 7.34
CA ARG A 58 8.25 -2.09 6.97
C ARG A 58 7.36 -0.99 7.56
N GLY A 59 6.05 -1.18 7.56
CA GLY A 59 5.10 -0.25 8.16
C GLY A 59 5.33 -0.11 9.66
N TRP A 60 5.46 -1.24 10.34
CA TRP A 60 5.73 -1.26 11.78
C TRP A 60 7.06 -0.56 12.12
N GLN A 61 8.12 -0.84 11.36
CA GLN A 61 9.41 -0.13 11.51
C GLN A 61 9.26 1.38 11.30
N GLY A 62 8.56 1.81 10.25
CA GLY A 62 8.33 3.23 9.96
C GLY A 62 7.55 3.94 11.07
N ALA A 63 6.49 3.31 11.58
CA ALA A 63 5.70 3.82 12.69
C ALA A 63 6.53 3.91 13.99
N ALA A 64 7.31 2.87 14.30
CA ALA A 64 8.19 2.85 15.47
C ALA A 64 9.27 3.94 15.41
N MET A 65 9.87 4.17 14.24
CA MET A 65 10.83 5.26 14.04
C MET A 65 10.18 6.64 14.18
N ALA A 66 8.99 6.85 13.58
CA ALA A 66 8.26 8.11 13.71
C ALA A 66 7.91 8.40 15.19
N PHE A 67 7.51 7.37 15.94
CA PHE A 67 7.26 7.48 17.37
C PHE A 67 8.54 7.81 18.15
N ALA A 68 9.64 7.09 17.90
CA ALA A 68 10.93 7.33 18.56
C ALA A 68 11.47 8.75 18.30
N HIS A 69 11.16 9.34 17.15
CA HIS A 69 11.49 10.72 16.81
C HIS A 69 10.50 11.77 17.35
N GLY A 70 9.55 11.39 18.21
CA GLY A 70 8.58 12.31 18.80
C GLY A 70 7.60 12.93 17.80
N ARG A 71 7.34 12.26 16.66
CA ARG A 71 6.38 12.75 15.67
C ARG A 71 4.95 12.60 16.19
N GLY A 72 4.05 13.48 15.74
CA GLY A 72 2.63 13.42 16.09
C GLY A 72 1.92 12.16 15.57
N VAL A 73 0.77 11.82 16.18
CA VAL A 73 0.01 10.60 15.90
C VAL A 73 -0.31 10.41 14.41
N SER A 74 -0.72 11.47 13.71
CA SER A 74 -0.99 11.41 12.26
C SER A 74 0.23 11.01 11.43
N ALA A 75 1.42 11.49 11.81
CA ALA A 75 2.66 11.15 11.13
C ALA A 75 3.11 9.71 11.41
N ILE A 76 2.83 9.19 12.61
CA ILE A 76 3.07 7.79 12.96
C ILE A 76 2.17 6.88 12.10
N ILE A 77 0.88 7.21 12.00
CA ILE A 77 -0.08 6.48 11.15
C ILE A 77 0.35 6.55 9.68
N GLU A 78 0.71 7.74 9.19
CA GLU A 78 1.17 7.94 7.80
C GLU A 78 2.41 7.09 7.50
N ALA A 79 3.40 7.07 8.40
CA ALA A 79 4.60 6.24 8.27
C ALA A 79 4.29 4.74 8.28
N GLY A 80 3.32 4.31 9.10
CA GLY A 80 2.88 2.92 9.17
C GLY A 80 2.17 2.43 7.90
N LEU A 81 1.37 3.30 7.27
CA LEU A 81 0.59 2.95 6.08
C LEU A 81 1.35 3.13 4.76
N ALA A 82 2.37 3.99 4.73
CA ALA A 82 3.12 4.32 3.52
C ALA A 82 3.65 3.09 2.75
N PRO A 83 4.21 2.04 3.40
CA PRO A 83 4.68 0.85 2.68
C PRO A 83 3.57 0.07 1.99
N VAL A 84 2.38 -0.01 2.59
CA VAL A 84 1.21 -0.68 2.02
C VAL A 84 0.72 0.09 0.79
N ALA A 85 0.58 1.42 0.92
CA ALA A 85 0.17 2.30 -0.17
C ALA A 85 1.16 2.25 -1.36
N ALA A 86 2.47 2.29 -1.06
CA ALA A 86 3.51 2.18 -2.07
C ALA A 86 3.44 0.85 -2.81
N ARG A 87 3.23 -0.27 -2.10
CA ARG A 87 3.16 -1.59 -2.72
C ARG A 87 1.89 -1.77 -3.55
N ALA A 88 0.74 -1.35 -3.06
CA ALA A 88 -0.52 -1.38 -3.80
C ALA A 88 -0.41 -0.60 -5.12
N GLY A 89 0.13 0.62 -5.06
CA GLY A 89 0.36 1.45 -6.25
C GLY A 89 1.36 0.83 -7.23
N SER A 90 2.46 0.26 -6.73
CA SER A 90 3.45 -0.43 -7.57
C SER A 90 2.87 -1.65 -8.29
N ASN A 91 2.02 -2.42 -7.61
CA ASN A 91 1.40 -3.60 -8.18
C ASN A 91 0.38 -3.24 -9.26
N ALA A 92 -0.51 -2.29 -8.97
CA ALA A 92 -1.47 -1.79 -9.95
C ALA A 92 -0.77 -1.30 -11.22
N ARG A 93 0.28 -0.48 -11.08
CA ARG A 93 1.07 0.01 -12.24
C ARG A 93 1.72 -1.13 -13.03
N ARG A 94 2.32 -2.10 -12.35
CA ARG A 94 3.03 -3.20 -13.01
C ARG A 94 2.08 -4.14 -13.74
N LEU A 95 0.94 -4.45 -13.14
CA LEU A 95 -0.05 -5.38 -13.70
C LEU A 95 -0.89 -4.76 -14.83
N ASN A 96 -1.02 -3.43 -14.84
CA ASN A 96 -1.70 -2.69 -15.92
C ASN A 96 -0.76 -2.29 -17.07
N ARG A 97 0.55 -2.55 -16.98
CA ARG A 97 1.47 -2.31 -18.09
C ARG A 97 1.29 -3.39 -19.17
N PRO A 98 1.24 -3.02 -20.47
CA PRO A 98 1.30 -4.00 -21.54
C PRO A 98 2.60 -4.79 -21.42
N ARG A 99 2.52 -6.12 -21.47
CA ARG A 99 3.73 -6.96 -21.53
C ARG A 99 4.40 -6.67 -22.87
N ARG A 100 5.59 -6.04 -22.87
CA ARG A 100 6.47 -6.04 -24.04
C ARG A 100 6.78 -7.51 -24.35
N ARG A 101 6.29 -7.97 -25.51
CA ARG A 101 6.64 -9.26 -26.10
C ARG A 101 7.99 -9.13 -26.80
#